data_AF-A0A957KMA1-F1
#
_entry.id   AF-A0A957KMA1-F1
#
_cell.length_a   1.000
_cell.length_b   1.000
_cell.length_c   1.000
_cell.angle_alpha   90.00
_cell.angle_beta   90.00
_cell.angle_gamma   90.00
#
_symmetry.space_group_name_H-M   'P 1'
#
loop_
_entity.id
_entity.type
_entity.pdbx_description
1 polymer ?
#
loop_
_entity_poly.entity_id
_entity_poly.type
_entity_poly.pdbx_seq_one_letter_code
_entity_poly.pdbx_strand_id
1 'polypeptide(L)'
;DYLIVDLPPGTGDAQLSLAQSVPLTGGVIVTGPQAVSVSDALRGAKAFERLEVPIIGVVENMSGDIFGSGGGMDAAKQLHVDFLAR
;
A
#
# COMPACT_ATOMS: atom_id res chain seq x y z
N ASP A 1 -8.56 -7.96 -18.35
CA ASP A 1 -7.78 -6.74 -18.59
C ASP A 1 -7.67 -5.92 -17.32
N TYR A 2 -6.59 -5.16 -17.14
CA TYR A 2 -6.31 -4.38 -15.93
C TYR A 2 -5.82 -2.98 -16.30
N LEU A 3 -6.27 -1.97 -15.54
CA LEU A 3 -5.69 -0.63 -15.56
C LEU A 3 -5.02 -0.40 -14.20
N ILE A 4 -3.70 -0.27 -14.22
CA ILE A 4 -2.92 0.05 -13.02
C ILE A 4 -2.76 1.57 -12.94
N VAL A 5 -3.09 2.13 -11.80
CA VAL A 5 -2.98 3.58 -11.55
C VAL A 5 -2.05 3.79 -10.37
N ASP A 6 -1.03 4.61 -10.58
CA ASP A 6 -0.14 5.03 -9.51
C ASP A 6 -0.77 6.20 -8.76
N LEU A 7 -0.96 6.01 -7.45
CA LEU A 7 -1.58 7.01 -6.61
C LEU A 7 -0.50 7.94 -6.05
N PRO A 8 -0.72 9.27 -6.01
CA PRO A 8 0.23 10.17 -5.39
C PRO A 8 0.45 9.79 -3.91
N PRO A 9 1.67 9.97 -3.39
CA PRO A 9 1.95 9.71 -1.99
C PRO A 9 1.22 10.73 -1.09
N GLY A 10 0.85 10.35 0.13
CA GLY A 10 0.38 11.29 1.16
C GLY A 10 -0.97 10.95 1.81
N THR A 11 -1.62 12.00 2.35
CA THR A 11 -2.69 11.96 3.37
C THR A 11 -4.08 11.54 2.89
N GLY A 12 -4.19 10.99 1.68
CA GLY A 12 -5.43 10.41 1.16
C GLY A 12 -6.31 11.33 0.30
N ASP A 13 -6.24 12.66 0.38
CA ASP A 13 -7.20 13.54 -0.33
C ASP A 13 -7.18 13.40 -1.86
N ALA A 14 -5.98 13.30 -2.44
CA ALA A 14 -5.83 13.04 -3.88
C ALA A 14 -6.26 11.61 -4.26
N GLN A 15 -6.06 10.66 -3.36
CA GLN A 15 -6.45 9.25 -3.54
C GLN A 15 -7.98 9.10 -3.48
N LEU A 16 -8.64 9.81 -2.55
CA LEU A 16 -10.08 9.91 -2.41
C LEU A 16 -10.71 10.50 -3.68
N SER A 17 -10.12 11.57 -4.22
CA SER A 17 -10.62 12.23 -5.43
C SER A 17 -10.57 11.32 -6.65
N LEU A 18 -9.49 10.54 -6.81
CA LEU A 18 -9.37 9.58 -7.92
C LEU A 18 -10.31 8.38 -7.74
N ALA A 19 -10.44 7.85 -6.51
CA ALA A 19 -11.34 6.76 -6.19
C ALA A 19 -12.82 7.12 -6.39
N GLN A 20 -13.18 8.40 -6.24
CA GLN A 20 -14.52 8.90 -6.58
C GLN A 20 -14.75 9.02 -8.09
N SER A 21 -13.69 9.16 -8.88
CA SER A 21 -13.77 9.37 -10.33
C SER A 21 -13.81 8.05 -11.12
N VAL A 22 -13.21 6.98 -10.58
CA VAL A 22 -13.11 5.68 -11.24
C VAL A 22 -13.37 4.56 -10.21
N PRO A 23 -14.20 3.55 -10.52
CA PRO A 23 -14.42 2.44 -9.61
C PRO A 23 -13.13 1.62 -9.44
N LEU A 24 -12.57 1.65 -8.24
CA LEU A 24 -11.39 0.86 -7.88
C LEU A 24 -11.79 -0.55 -7.44
N THR A 25 -11.23 -1.57 -8.07
CA THR A 25 -11.51 -2.99 -7.73
C THR A 25 -10.59 -3.52 -6.63
N GLY A 26 -9.47 -2.83 -6.36
CA GLY A 26 -8.56 -3.17 -5.28
C GLY A 26 -7.30 -2.31 -5.27
N GLY A 27 -6.59 -2.34 -4.15
CA GLY A 27 -5.34 -1.61 -3.94
C GLY A 27 -4.17 -2.54 -3.62
N VAL A 28 -2.97 -2.16 -4.05
CA VAL A 28 -1.72 -2.78 -3.60
C VAL A 28 -0.93 -1.73 -2.82
N ILE A 29 -0.53 -2.08 -1.60
CA ILE A 29 0.29 -1.20 -0.76
C ILE A 29 1.76 -1.49 -1.07
N VAL A 30 2.52 -0.43 -1.36
CA VAL A 30 3.97 -0.53 -1.60
C VAL A 30 4.69 0.17 -0.45
N THR A 31 5.65 -0.49 0.17
CA THR A 31 6.43 0.08 1.29
C THR A 31 7.89 -0.34 1.25
N GLY A 32 8.76 0.38 1.97
CA GLY A 32 10.16 0.00 2.17
C GLY A 32 10.35 -0.82 3.45
N PRO A 33 11.52 -1.46 3.64
CA PRO A 33 11.82 -2.22 4.85
C PRO A 33 11.97 -1.37 6.12
N GLN A 34 12.08 -0.04 5.98
CA GLN A 34 12.30 0.87 7.10
C GLN A 34 11.00 1.12 7.88
N ALA A 35 11.10 1.22 9.21
CA ALA A 35 9.94 1.44 10.09
C ALA A 35 9.12 2.70 9.73
N VAL A 36 9.78 3.76 9.24
CA VAL A 36 9.08 4.98 8.78
C VAL A 36 8.20 4.70 7.55
N SER A 37 8.73 3.96 6.57
CA SER A 37 8.00 3.56 5.37
C SER A 37 6.82 2.65 5.70
N VAL A 38 7.00 1.73 6.64
CA VAL A 38 5.91 0.87 7.14
C VAL A 38 4.83 1.72 7.80
N SER A 39 5.20 2.66 8.66
CA SER A 39 4.23 3.56 9.32
C SER A 39 3.44 4.41 8.32
N ASP A 40 4.09 4.91 7.28
CA ASP A 40 3.43 5.69 6.23
C ASP A 40 2.48 4.81 5.39
N ALA A 41 2.90 3.59 5.05
CA ALA A 41 2.07 2.63 4.33
C ALA A 41 0.81 2.23 5.12
N LEU A 42 0.94 1.97 6.43
CA LEU A 42 -0.19 1.69 7.31
C LEU A 42 -1.16 2.88 7.43
N ARG A 43 -0.63 4.11 7.41
CA ARG A 43 -1.46 5.32 7.38
C ARG A 43 -2.20 5.46 6.04
N GLY A 44 -1.54 5.18 4.93
CA GLY A 44 -2.14 5.18 3.59
C GLY A 44 -3.23 4.12 3.42
N ALA A 45 -3.04 2.92 3.99
CA ALA A 45 -4.02 1.84 3.96
C ALA A 45 -5.40 2.24 4.52
N LYS A 46 -5.44 3.16 5.50
CA LYS A 46 -6.71 3.69 6.05
C LYS A 46 -7.54 4.45 5.01
N ALA A 47 -6.94 5.01 3.96
CA ALA A 47 -7.68 5.64 2.87
C ALA A 47 -8.48 4.59 2.08
N PHE A 48 -7.91 3.41 1.84
CA PHE A 48 -8.58 2.29 1.18
C PHE A 48 -9.72 1.74 2.03
N GLU A 49 -9.53 1.60 3.35
CA GLU A 49 -10.60 1.22 4.27
C GLU A 49 -11.79 2.19 4.21
N ARG A 50 -11.53 3.50 4.21
CA ARG A 50 -12.59 4.54 4.13
C ARG A 50 -13.33 4.55 2.80
N LEU A 51 -12.66 4.15 1.73
CA LEU A 51 -13.22 4.05 0.39
C LEU A 51 -13.88 2.69 0.13
N GLU A 52 -13.87 1.78 1.10
CA GLU A 52 -14.33 0.39 0.96
C GLU A 52 -13.62 -0.35 -0.19
N VAL A 53 -12.39 0.03 -0.51
CA VAL A 53 -11.59 -0.61 -1.56
C VAL A 53 -10.75 -1.74 -0.92
N PRO A 54 -10.86 -2.98 -1.40
CA PRO A 54 -10.11 -4.10 -0.82
C PRO A 54 -8.61 -3.96 -1.09
N ILE A 55 -7.80 -4.16 -0.06
CA ILE A 55 -6.35 -4.25 -0.22
C ILE A 55 -6.02 -5.68 -0.62
N ILE A 56 -5.44 -5.84 -1.82
CA ILE A 56 -5.06 -7.13 -2.40
C ILE A 56 -3.82 -7.69 -1.68
N GLY A 57 -2.90 -6.81 -1.29
CA GLY A 57 -1.71 -7.21 -0.55
C GLY A 57 -0.65 -6.11 -0.47
N VAL A 58 0.49 -6.49 0.09
CA VAL A 58 1.65 -5.60 0.26
C VAL A 58 2.83 -6.08 -0.57
N VAL A 59 3.52 -5.14 -1.20
CA VAL A 59 4.82 -5.33 -1.84
C VAL A 59 5.88 -4.55 -1.05
N GLU A 60 6.99 -5.21 -0.71
CA GLU A 60 8.18 -4.54 -0.22
C GLU A 60 8.98 -4.03 -1.43
N ASN A 61 9.39 -2.76 -1.42
CA ASN A 61 10.25 -2.14 -2.40
C ASN A 61 11.57 -1.73 -1.72
N MET A 62 12.64 -1.59 -2.51
CA MET A 62 13.98 -1.26 -2.01
C MET A 62 14.41 -2.21 -0.87
N SER A 63 14.34 -3.53 -1.12
CA SER A 63 14.79 -4.56 -0.19
C SER A 63 16.20 -5.07 -0.57
N GLY A 64 16.99 -5.52 0.40
CA GLY A 64 18.33 -6.11 0.17
C GLY A 64 19.40 -5.67 1.16
N ASP A 65 20.65 -6.07 0.95
CA ASP A 65 21.75 -5.91 1.92
C ASP A 65 21.98 -4.47 2.39
N ILE A 66 21.70 -3.48 1.52
CA ILE A 66 21.87 -2.05 1.83
C ILE A 66 20.65 -1.49 2.56
N PHE A 67 19.44 -1.93 2.20
CA PHE A 67 18.21 -1.30 2.64
C PHE A 67 17.52 -2.03 3.81
N GLY A 68 17.91 -3.29 4.05
CA GLY A 68 17.24 -4.19 4.98
C GLY A 68 16.12 -4.98 4.30
N SER A 69 15.36 -5.72 5.11
CA SER A 69 14.19 -6.48 4.65
C SER A 69 13.21 -6.70 5.79
N GLY A 70 11.95 -6.97 5.46
CA GLY A 70 10.93 -7.45 6.39
C GLY A 70 9.86 -6.43 6.79
N GLY A 71 10.06 -5.15 6.51
CA GLY A 71 9.06 -4.11 6.78
C GLY A 71 7.74 -4.34 6.03
N GLY A 72 7.79 -4.75 4.77
CA GLY A 72 6.59 -5.08 3.99
C GLY A 72 5.87 -6.33 4.50
N MET A 73 6.60 -7.33 4.99
CA MET A 73 5.99 -8.51 5.64
C MET A 73 5.29 -8.12 6.94
N ASP A 74 5.88 -7.21 7.72
CA ASP A 74 5.27 -6.73 8.96
C ASP A 74 4.04 -5.85 8.69
N ALA A 75 4.07 -5.04 7.62
CA ALA A 75 2.90 -4.30 7.16
C ALA A 75 1.76 -5.25 6.73
N ALA A 76 2.07 -6.29 5.95
CA ALA A 76 1.08 -7.28 5.50
C ALA A 76 0.39 -7.99 6.68
N LYS A 77 1.16 -8.39 7.70
CA LYS A 77 0.62 -9.00 8.93
C LYS A 77 -0.31 -8.05 9.70
N GLN A 78 0.07 -6.78 9.81
CA GLN A 78 -0.74 -5.78 10.52
C GLN A 78 -2.03 -5.42 9.78
N LEU A 79 -2.00 -5.43 8.45
CA LEU A 79 -3.17 -5.20 7.61
C LEU A 79 -4.01 -6.47 7.39
N HIS A 80 -3.54 -7.63 7.86
CA HIS A 80 -4.18 -8.94 7.63
C HIS A 80 -4.41 -9.25 6.15
N VAL A 81 -3.42 -8.94 5.31
CA VAL A 81 -3.45 -9.20 3.86
C VAL A 81 -2.22 -9.98 3.42
N ASP A 82 -2.23 -10.46 2.18
CA ASP A 82 -1.12 -11.22 1.63
C ASP A 82 0.13 -10.35 1.42
N PHE A 83 1.29 -10.94 1.68
CA PHE A 83 2.57 -10.40 1.23
C PHE A 83 2.86 -10.93 -0.17
N LEU A 84 2.87 -10.04 -1.16
CA LEU A 84 2.86 -10.42 -2.57
C LEU A 84 4.28 -10.63 -3.12
N ALA A 85 5.21 -9.73 -2.78
CA ALA A 85 6.58 -9.73 -3.29
C ALA A 85 7.51 -8.80 -2.49
N ARG A 86 8.83 -8.93 -2.72
CA ARG A 86 9.86 -7.98 -2.29
C ARG A 86 10.66 -7.43 -3.46
#